data_AF-A0A7C0YWF3-F1
#
_entry.id   AF-A0A7C0YWF3-F1
#
_cell.length_a   1.000
_cell.length_b   1.000
_cell.length_c   1.000
_cell.angle_alpha   90.00
_cell.angle_beta   90.00
_cell.angle_gamma   90.00
#
_symmetry.space_group_name_H-M   'P 1'
#
loop_
_entity.id
_entity.type
_entity.pdbx_description
1 polymer ?
#
loop_
_entity_poly.entity_id
_entity_poly.type
_entity_poly.pdbx_seq_one_letter_code
_entity_poly.pdbx_strand_id
1 'polypeptide(L)'
;MKMLPRNWRIVKLSEIGDLTDGDWILKENYTDEGVRLLQIGDIGVGKFLDKSKRFISFERARELGCTFVIPEKDVLISRMPEPIGRSCIAPNLLCPYIVAVDITILRPSSNNEIDINYIVYV
;
A
#
# COMPACT_ATOMS: atom_id res chain seq x y z
N MET A 1 25.45 20.40 1.00
CA MET A 1 24.87 19.22 0.33
C MET A 1 25.38 17.97 1.03
N LYS A 2 24.52 17.02 1.42
CA LYS A 2 24.97 15.73 1.95
C LYS A 2 25.58 14.93 0.80
N MET A 3 26.82 14.47 0.97
CA MET A 3 27.46 13.58 0.00
C MET A 3 26.85 12.18 0.14
N LEU A 4 26.45 11.58 -0.98
CA LEU A 4 26.02 10.18 -1.03
C LEU A 4 27.27 9.28 -1.12
N PRO A 5 27.22 8.05 -0.58
CA PRO A 5 28.25 7.07 -0.86
C PRO A 5 28.38 6.83 -2.36
N ARG A 6 29.58 6.48 -2.84
CA ARG A 6 29.89 6.39 -4.29
C ARG A 6 28.95 5.47 -5.09
N ASN A 7 28.35 4.48 -4.45
CA ASN A 7 27.48 3.49 -5.08
C ASN A 7 25.99 3.79 -4.91
N TRP A 8 25.64 4.97 -4.41
CA TRP A 8 24.26 5.41 -4.23
C TRP A 8 23.85 6.38 -5.32
N ARG A 9 22.62 6.22 -5.81
CA ARG A 9 21.98 7.16 -6.72
C ARG A 9 20.65 7.62 -6.14
N ILE A 10 20.29 8.87 -6.41
CA ILE A 10 18.93 9.37 -6.15
C ILE A 10 18.09 8.96 -7.34
N VAL A 11 16.95 8.32 -7.07
CA VAL A 11 15.96 7.92 -8.07
C VAL A 11 14.58 8.40 -7.61
N LYS A 12 13.66 8.60 -8.55
CA LYS A 12 12.25 8.79 -8.21
C LYS A 12 11.63 7.45 -7.84
N LEU A 13 10.62 7.47 -6.99
CA LEU A 13 9.89 6.26 -6.62
C LEU A 13 9.23 5.56 -7.83
N SER A 14 8.79 6.34 -8.81
CA SER A 14 8.25 5.83 -10.08
C SER A 14 9.28 5.12 -10.97
N GLU A 15 10.58 5.27 -10.70
CA GLU A 15 11.64 4.56 -11.44
C GLU A 15 11.93 3.17 -10.87
N ILE A 16 11.46 2.88 -9.65
CA ILE A 16 11.71 1.61 -8.97
C ILE A 16 10.51 0.66 -9.00
N GLY A 17 9.32 1.13 -9.41
CA GLY A 17 8.13 0.30 -9.48
C GLY A 17 6.88 1.07 -9.90
N ASP A 18 5.79 0.32 -10.04
CA ASP A 18 4.49 0.88 -10.34
C ASP A 18 3.91 1.56 -9.10
N LEU A 19 3.32 2.74 -9.30
CA LEU A 19 2.59 3.48 -8.28
C LEU A 19 1.12 3.51 -8.65
N THR A 20 0.27 3.03 -7.76
CA THR A 20 -1.18 2.99 -7.98
C THR A 20 -1.87 3.43 -6.70
N ASP A 21 -2.72 4.44 -6.78
CA ASP A 21 -3.56 4.84 -5.65
C ASP A 21 -4.65 3.77 -5.42
N GLY A 22 -5.07 3.62 -4.16
CA GLY A 22 -6.24 2.84 -3.83
C GLY A 22 -7.54 3.45 -4.34
N ASP A 23 -8.65 2.89 -3.86
CA ASP A 23 -9.96 3.14 -4.45
C ASP A 23 -10.89 3.96 -3.54
N TRP A 24 -11.77 4.75 -4.16
CA TRP A 24 -12.85 5.47 -3.47
C TRP A 24 -14.01 4.51 -3.17
N ILE A 25 -13.96 3.85 -2.01
CA ILE A 25 -15.01 2.91 -1.59
C ILE A 25 -16.01 3.59 -0.68
N LEU A 26 -17.26 3.65 -1.13
CA LEU A 26 -18.36 4.24 -0.37
C LEU A 26 -18.94 3.25 0.64
N LYS A 27 -19.60 3.77 1.68
CA LYS A 27 -20.16 2.96 2.77
C LYS A 27 -21.25 2.00 2.28
N GLU A 28 -21.99 2.40 1.24
CA GLU A 28 -23.04 1.61 0.60
C GLU A 28 -22.47 0.38 -0.12
N ASN A 29 -21.17 0.31 -0.34
CA ASN A 29 -20.51 -0.88 -0.90
C ASN A 29 -20.08 -1.89 0.17
N TYR A 30 -20.22 -1.55 1.46
CA TYR A 30 -19.75 -2.41 2.53
C TYR A 30 -20.61 -3.65 2.68
N THR A 31 -19.93 -4.76 2.98
CA THR A 31 -20.49 -6.06 3.29
C THR A 31 -19.89 -6.59 4.59
N ASP A 32 -20.48 -7.64 5.15
CA ASP A 32 -19.98 -8.27 6.38
C ASP A 32 -18.70 -9.10 6.14
N GLU A 33 -18.51 -9.59 4.92
CA GLU A 33 -17.37 -10.41 4.50
C GLU A 33 -17.00 -10.16 3.03
N GLY A 34 -15.87 -10.72 2.59
CA GLY A 34 -15.40 -10.64 1.21
C GLY A 34 -13.98 -10.09 1.11
N VAL A 35 -13.79 -9.13 0.21
CA VAL A 35 -12.52 -8.43 0.01
C VAL A 35 -12.36 -7.38 1.09
N ARG A 36 -11.29 -7.48 1.87
CA ARG A 36 -11.05 -6.52 2.94
C ARG A 36 -10.62 -5.16 2.36
N LEU A 37 -11.17 -4.08 2.90
CA LEU A 37 -10.75 -2.72 2.62
C LEU A 37 -9.80 -2.25 3.73
N LEU A 38 -8.52 -2.14 3.43
CA LEU A 38 -7.57 -1.47 4.32
C LEU A 38 -7.70 0.03 4.17
N GLN A 39 -7.63 0.74 5.28
CA GLN A 39 -7.78 2.18 5.35
C GLN A 39 -6.55 2.81 5.96
N ILE A 40 -6.44 4.12 5.84
CA ILE A 40 -5.30 4.88 6.32
C ILE A 40 -4.96 4.60 7.79
N GLY A 41 -5.96 4.34 8.65
CA GLY A 41 -5.77 3.98 10.06
C GLY A 41 -4.93 2.72 10.27
N ASP A 42 -4.86 1.85 9.27
CA ASP A 42 -4.04 0.63 9.27
C ASP A 42 -2.55 0.91 9.00
N ILE A 43 -2.22 2.13 8.54
CA ILE A 43 -0.91 2.67 8.12
C ILE A 43 0.31 1.95 8.72
N GLY A 44 0.80 2.11 9.94
CA GLY A 44 1.61 3.25 10.37
C GLY A 44 3.10 3.19 9.95
N VAL A 45 4.02 3.56 10.86
CA VAL A 45 5.45 3.70 10.53
C VAL A 45 6.14 2.34 10.66
N GLY A 46 6.51 1.74 9.53
CA GLY A 46 7.22 0.46 9.52
C GLY A 46 6.37 -0.78 9.76
N LYS A 47 5.07 -0.61 10.03
CA LYS A 47 4.20 -1.71 10.46
C LYS A 47 2.73 -1.49 10.13
N PHE A 48 2.07 -2.59 9.77
CA PHE A 48 0.62 -2.68 9.67
C PHE A 48 -0.04 -2.69 11.06
N LEU A 49 -1.11 -1.93 11.23
CA LEU A 49 -1.78 -1.72 12.52
C LEU A 49 -3.10 -2.49 12.69
N ASP A 50 -3.63 -3.10 11.62
CA ASP A 50 -4.83 -3.96 11.66
C ASP A 50 -6.08 -3.36 12.35
N LYS A 51 -6.31 -2.05 12.20
CA LYS A 51 -7.37 -1.31 12.90
C LYS A 51 -8.74 -1.38 12.23
N SER A 52 -8.80 -1.46 10.91
CA SER A 52 -10.06 -1.48 10.16
C SER A 52 -10.58 -2.92 10.00
N LYS A 53 -11.88 -3.13 10.05
CA LYS A 53 -12.53 -4.42 9.74
C LYS A 53 -13.70 -4.15 8.79
N ARG A 54 -13.39 -3.63 7.61
CA ARG A 54 -14.35 -3.28 6.57
C ARG A 54 -14.13 -4.17 5.36
N PHE A 55 -15.21 -4.55 4.70
CA PHE A 55 -15.20 -5.44 3.56
C PHE A 55 -16.13 -4.93 2.46
N ILE A 56 -15.86 -5.34 1.24
CA ILE A 56 -16.77 -5.25 0.10
C ILE A 56 -16.88 -6.62 -0.56
N SER A 57 -17.91 -6.86 -1.37
CA SER A 57 -17.98 -8.09 -2.15
C SER A 57 -16.89 -8.14 -3.23
N PHE A 58 -16.50 -9.35 -3.63
CA PHE A 58 -15.51 -9.55 -4.68
C PHE A 58 -16.00 -9.03 -6.02
N GLU A 59 -17.27 -9.23 -6.34
CA GLU A 59 -17.94 -8.70 -7.53
C GLU A 59 -17.83 -7.19 -7.56
N ARG A 60 -18.13 -6.52 -6.43
CA ARG A 60 -18.10 -5.07 -6.36
C ARG A 60 -16.68 -4.52 -6.51
N ALA A 61 -15.68 -5.18 -5.92
CA ALA A 61 -14.28 -4.83 -6.10
C ALA A 61 -13.87 -4.89 -7.58
N ARG A 62 -14.35 -5.90 -8.32
CA ARG A 62 -14.07 -6.03 -9.76
C ARG A 62 -14.82 -5.00 -10.60
N GLU A 63 -16.09 -4.74 -10.31
CA GLU A 63 -16.89 -3.72 -11.01
C GLU A 63 -16.28 -2.32 -10.88
N LEU A 64 -15.73 -2.01 -9.70
CA LEU A 64 -15.04 -0.75 -9.43
C LEU A 64 -13.63 -0.70 -10.02
N GLY A 65 -13.11 -1.82 -10.54
CA GLY A 65 -11.75 -1.89 -11.08
C GLY A 65 -10.67 -1.77 -10.00
N CYS A 66 -10.96 -2.18 -8.77
CA CYS A 66 -10.05 -1.99 -7.64
C CYS A 66 -8.72 -2.71 -7.83
N THR A 67 -7.65 -2.09 -7.35
CA THR A 67 -6.32 -2.70 -7.37
C THR A 67 -6.13 -3.62 -6.17
N PHE A 68 -6.05 -4.93 -6.43
CA PHE A 68 -5.72 -5.91 -5.40
C PHE A 68 -4.25 -5.83 -5.02
N VAL A 69 -4.01 -5.81 -3.71
CA VAL A 69 -2.66 -5.76 -3.14
C VAL A 69 -2.03 -7.15 -3.19
N ILE A 70 -0.73 -7.22 -3.50
CA ILE A 70 0.07 -8.44 -3.41
C ILE A 70 0.79 -8.46 -2.06
N PRO A 71 0.43 -9.38 -1.15
CA PRO A 71 1.09 -9.50 0.15
C PRO A 71 2.59 -9.70 0.01
N GLU A 72 3.35 -9.15 0.96
CA GLU A 72 4.82 -9.27 1.07
C GLU A 72 5.62 -8.70 -0.11
N LYS A 73 4.95 -8.20 -1.16
CA LYS A 73 5.57 -7.61 -2.35
C LYS A 73 5.29 -6.12 -2.45
N ASP A 74 4.07 -5.70 -2.16
CA ASP A 74 3.68 -4.30 -2.25
C ASP A 74 4.06 -3.53 -0.96
N VAL A 75 4.35 -2.24 -1.13
CA VAL A 75 4.51 -1.29 -0.02
C VAL A 75 3.30 -0.37 -0.02
N LEU A 76 2.62 -0.26 1.13
CA LEU A 76 1.46 0.58 1.32
C LEU A 76 1.90 1.90 1.93
N ILE A 77 1.66 3.01 1.23
CA ILE A 77 2.16 4.35 1.61
C ILE A 77 0.98 5.27 1.93
N SER A 78 0.93 5.74 3.16
CA SER A 78 -0.08 6.70 3.64
C SER A 78 0.17 8.08 3.03
N ARG A 79 -0.81 8.66 2.34
CA ARG A 79 -0.68 10.03 1.81
C ARG A 79 -1.05 11.12 2.81
N MET A 80 -1.67 10.73 3.92
CA MET A 80 -2.13 11.60 5.02
C MET A 80 -2.48 10.75 6.26
N PRO A 81 -3.01 11.34 7.33
CA PRO A 81 -2.45 12.54 7.94
C PRO A 81 -1.03 12.26 8.48
N GLU A 82 -0.50 13.16 9.31
CA GLU A 82 0.83 13.01 9.93
C GLU A 82 1.00 11.66 10.70
N PRO A 83 2.16 10.98 10.60
CA PRO A 83 3.29 11.27 9.72
C PRO A 83 2.99 10.92 8.25
N ILE A 84 3.08 11.94 7.38
CA ILE A 84 2.87 11.80 5.95
C ILE A 84 3.94 10.87 5.38
N GLY A 85 3.55 9.97 4.47
CA GLY A 85 4.48 9.02 3.85
C GLY A 85 4.81 7.81 4.72
N ARG A 86 4.26 7.69 5.93
CA ARG A 86 4.39 6.46 6.71
C ARG A 86 3.91 5.26 5.89
N SER A 87 4.66 4.18 5.95
CA SER A 87 4.43 3.04 5.11
C SER A 87 4.67 1.73 5.85
N CYS A 88 4.12 0.65 5.30
CA CYS A 88 4.40 -0.70 5.73
C CYS A 88 4.42 -1.65 4.52
N ILE A 89 5.06 -2.80 4.71
CA ILE A 89 4.94 -3.91 3.77
C ILE A 89 3.51 -4.44 3.85
N ALA A 90 2.92 -4.71 2.69
CA ALA A 90 1.59 -5.28 2.56
C ALA A 90 1.47 -6.60 3.35
N PRO A 91 0.54 -6.71 4.32
CA PRO A 91 0.48 -7.84 5.24
C PRO A 91 -0.07 -9.11 4.58
N ASN A 92 0.43 -10.27 5.00
CA ASN A 92 -0.18 -11.54 4.63
C ASN A 92 -1.49 -11.76 5.42
N LEU A 93 -2.63 -11.62 4.75
CA LEU A 93 -3.97 -11.78 5.32
C LEU A 93 -4.67 -13.01 4.74
N LEU A 94 -5.64 -13.56 5.48
CA LEU A 94 -6.40 -14.76 5.08
C LEU A 94 -7.42 -14.50 3.95
N CYS A 95 -7.64 -13.24 3.58
CA CYS A 95 -8.57 -12.84 2.53
C CYS A 95 -7.87 -11.86 1.57
N PRO A 96 -8.31 -11.78 0.30
CA PRO A 96 -7.86 -10.73 -0.60
C PRO A 96 -8.25 -9.36 -0.06
N TYR A 97 -7.45 -8.35 -0.37
CA TYR A 97 -7.70 -7.00 0.11
C TYR A 97 -7.27 -5.92 -0.89
N ILE A 98 -7.94 -4.79 -0.76
CA ILE A 98 -7.70 -3.54 -1.48
C ILE A 98 -7.39 -2.45 -0.45
N VAL A 99 -6.95 -1.28 -0.91
CA VAL A 99 -6.73 -0.12 -0.03
C VAL A 99 -7.60 1.05 -0.43
N ALA A 100 -7.95 1.88 0.54
CA ALA A 100 -8.64 3.13 0.29
C ALA A 100 -7.73 4.12 -0.46
N VAL A 101 -8.35 5.06 -1.20
CA VAL A 101 -7.68 6.03 -2.08
C VAL A 101 -6.52 6.78 -1.43
N ASP A 102 -6.59 7.02 -0.13
CA ASP A 102 -5.59 7.75 0.66
C ASP A 102 -4.31 6.93 0.95
N ILE A 103 -4.22 5.72 0.42
CA ILE A 103 -3.05 4.85 0.43
C ILE A 103 -2.59 4.63 -1.02
N THR A 104 -1.31 4.90 -1.30
CA THR A 104 -0.65 4.50 -2.55
C THR A 104 -0.01 3.12 -2.39
N ILE A 105 -0.24 2.24 -3.34
CA ILE A 105 0.45 0.97 -3.52
C ILE A 105 1.69 1.23 -4.37
N LEU A 106 2.87 1.04 -3.79
CA LEU A 106 4.10 0.86 -4.56
C LEU A 106 4.29 -0.63 -4.78
N ARG A 107 4.39 -1.03 -6.05
CA ARG A 107 4.77 -2.38 -6.47
C ARG A 107 6.16 -2.34 -7.07
N PRO A 108 7.21 -2.64 -6.29
CA PRO A 108 8.59 -2.62 -6.78
C PRO A 108 8.78 -3.59 -7.95
N SER A 109 9.64 -3.18 -8.88
CA SER A 109 10.12 -4.05 -9.95
C SER A 109 10.85 -5.25 -9.36
N SER A 110 10.74 -6.41 -10.00
CA SER A 110 11.38 -7.66 -9.55
C SER A 110 12.91 -7.69 -9.70
N ASN A 111 13.59 -6.55 -9.71
CA ASN A 111 15.05 -6.49 -9.79
C ASN A 111 15.67 -6.62 -8.39
N ASN A 112 16.89 -7.13 -8.31
CA ASN A 112 17.59 -7.35 -7.04
C ASN A 112 18.20 -6.06 -6.45
N GLU A 113 17.93 -4.89 -7.03
CA GLU A 113 18.47 -3.60 -6.56
C GLU A 113 17.61 -2.97 -5.46
N ILE A 114 16.39 -3.48 -5.25
CA ILE A 114 15.39 -2.85 -4.38
C ILE A 114 15.12 -3.74 -3.16
N ASP A 115 15.38 -3.20 -1.98
CA ASP A 115 14.96 -3.78 -0.71
C ASP A 115 13.72 -3.05 -0.19
N ILE A 116 12.58 -3.74 -0.16
CA ILE A 116 11.32 -3.18 0.34
C ILE A 116 11.39 -2.83 1.83
N ASN A 117 12.24 -3.52 2.61
CA ASN A 117 12.45 -3.18 4.00
C ASN A 117 13.13 -1.82 4.12
N TYR A 118 14.01 -1.47 3.18
CA TYR A 118 14.63 -0.15 3.15
C TYR A 118 13.63 0.94 2.75
N ILE A 119 12.80 0.71 1.72
CA ILE A 119 11.78 1.67 1.25
C ILE A 119 10.85 2.12 2.38
N VAL A 120 10.52 1.22 3.28
CA VAL A 120 9.56 1.47 4.36
C VAL A 120 10.04 2.53 5.38
N TYR A 121 11.33 2.88 5.40
CA TYR A 121 11.92 3.79 6.38
C TYR A 121 12.56 5.06 5.80
N VAL A 122 12.48 5.29 4.48
CA VAL A 122 13.10 6.46 3.82
C VAL A 122 12.19 7.66 3.66
#